data_AF-A0AAV1KWP0-F1
#
_entry.id   AF-A0AAV1KWP0-F1
#
_cell.length_a   1.000
_cell.length_b   1.000
_cell.length_c   1.000
_cell.angle_alpha   90.00
_cell.angle_beta   90.00
_cell.angle_gamma   90.00
#
_symmetry.space_group_name_H-M   'P 1'
#
loop_
_entity.id
_entity.type
_entity.pdbx_description
1 polymer ?
#
loop_
_entity_poly.entity_id
_entity_poly.type
_entity_poly.pdbx_seq_one_letter_code
_entity_poly.pdbx_strand_id
1 'polypeptide(L)'
;MSQKVLKFGSGDLIKFIEIYRSHECLWDTENVNYKNRDARSAALVAFSQEFGVDGLGPKEITNKIKNLRTQYHAERKKIKDSMSTGSGTADIYKSKLSWYNLMDFF
;
A
#
# COMPACT_ATOMS: atom_id res chain seq x y z
N MET A 1 -1.86 -10.80 23.93
CA MET A 1 -0.85 -10.09 23.14
C MET A 1 -1.58 -9.15 22.18
N SER A 2 -1.87 -7.92 22.60
CA SER A 2 -2.58 -6.95 21.76
C SER A 2 -1.67 -6.49 20.62
N GLN A 3 -2.02 -6.78 19.36
CA GLN A 3 -1.35 -6.14 18.23
C GLN A 3 -1.55 -4.62 18.36
N LYS A 4 -0.47 -3.89 18.67
CA LYS A 4 -0.46 -2.44 18.56
C LYS A 4 -0.70 -2.10 17.10
N VAL A 5 -1.90 -1.65 16.77
CA VAL A 5 -2.20 -1.12 15.44
C VAL A 5 -1.46 0.21 15.33
N LEU A 6 -0.30 0.19 14.69
CA LEU A 6 0.41 1.42 14.32
C LEU A 6 -0.52 2.25 13.43
N LYS A 7 -0.93 3.41 13.94
CA LYS A 7 -1.74 4.38 13.19
C LYS A 7 -0.79 5.24 12.37
N PHE A 8 -0.78 5.02 11.07
CA PHE A 8 0.02 5.79 10.10
C PHE A 8 -0.81 7.00 9.67
N GLY A 9 -0.24 8.20 9.73
CA GLY A 9 -0.82 9.38 9.12
C GLY A 9 -0.68 9.36 7.60
N SER A 10 -1.28 10.33 6.91
CA SER A 10 -1.18 10.45 5.45
C SER A 10 0.26 10.57 4.97
N GLY A 11 1.11 11.33 5.69
CA GLY A 11 2.53 11.47 5.37
C GLY A 11 3.32 10.17 5.54
N ASP A 12 3.04 9.42 6.60
CA ASP A 12 3.67 8.12 6.84
C ASP A 12 3.27 7.10 5.77
N LEU A 13 2.00 7.13 5.33
CA LEU A 13 1.51 6.27 4.24
C LEU A 13 2.19 6.62 2.91
N ILE A 14 2.37 7.91 2.61
CA ILE A 14 3.10 8.35 1.41
C ILE A 14 4.53 7.82 1.46
N LYS A 15 5.27 8.07 2.55
CA LYS A 15 6.64 7.56 2.73
C LYS A 15 6.69 6.04 2.62
N PHE A 16 5.73 5.34 3.21
CA PHE A 16 5.64 3.88 3.13
C PHE A 16 5.47 3.40 1.68
N ILE A 17 4.63 4.06 0.89
CA ILE A 17 4.40 3.68 -0.50
C ILE A 17 5.61 3.97 -1.38
N GLU A 18 6.31 5.09 -1.16
CA GLU A 18 7.54 5.42 -1.89
C GLU A 18 8.63 4.36 -1.66
N ILE A 19 8.83 3.94 -0.41
CA ILE A 19 9.77 2.84 -0.09
C ILE A 19 9.26 1.51 -0.66
N TYR A 20 7.95 1.25 -0.60
CA TYR A 20 7.39 0.06 -1.23
C TYR A 20 7.67 0.02 -2.74
N ARG A 21 7.58 1.18 -3.40
CA ARG A 21 7.85 1.33 -4.83
C ARG A 21 9.30 1.06 -5.18
N SER A 22 10.26 1.50 -4.36
CA SER A 22 11.69 1.24 -4.58
C SER A 22 12.05 -0.25 -4.47
N HIS A 23 11.26 -1.04 -3.74
CA HIS A 23 11.45 -2.48 -3.59
C HIS A 23 10.65 -3.30 -4.62
N GLU A 24 11.05 -3.23 -5.89
CA GLU A 24 10.43 -3.94 -7.02
C GLU A 24 10.17 -5.42 -6.75
N CYS A 25 11.11 -6.14 -6.12
CA CYS A 25 10.97 -7.55 -5.78
C CYS A 25 9.76 -7.88 -4.88
N LEU A 26 9.13 -6.89 -4.23
CA LEU A 26 7.94 -7.09 -3.40
C LEU A 26 6.63 -7.04 -4.19
N TRP A 27 6.59 -6.30 -5.29
CA TRP A 27 5.36 -5.95 -6.02
C TRP A 27 5.41 -6.27 -7.51
N ASP A 28 6.54 -6.04 -8.15
CA ASP A 28 6.73 -6.25 -9.58
C ASP A 28 6.88 -7.74 -9.89
N THR A 29 5.91 -8.30 -10.61
CA THR A 29 5.90 -9.71 -11.02
C THR A 29 6.89 -10.03 -12.13
N GLU A 30 7.36 -9.03 -12.87
CA GLU A 30 8.37 -9.17 -13.94
C GLU A 30 9.78 -9.22 -13.37
N ASN A 31 9.99 -8.71 -12.14
CA ASN A 31 11.27 -8.77 -11.47
C ASN A 31 11.67 -10.24 -11.18
N VAL A 32 12.87 -10.62 -11.58
CA VAL A 32 13.43 -11.97 -11.35
C VAL A 32 13.43 -12.37 -9.87
N ASN A 33 13.60 -11.38 -8.98
CA ASN A 33 13.64 -11.60 -7.53
C ASN A 33 12.25 -11.68 -6.90
N TYR A 34 11.17 -11.45 -7.65
CA TYR A 34 9.80 -11.56 -7.14
C TYR A 34 9.45 -12.96 -6.65
N LYS A 35 9.99 -14.00 -7.30
CA LYS A 35 9.80 -15.40 -6.88
C LYS A 35 10.85 -15.86 -5.87
N ASN A 36 11.91 -15.07 -5.67
CA ASN A 36 12.99 -15.41 -4.75
C ASN A 36 12.58 -15.05 -3.32
N ARG A 37 12.33 -16.08 -2.51
CA ARG A 37 11.92 -15.94 -1.12
C ARG A 37 12.94 -15.17 -0.27
N ASP A 38 14.23 -15.42 -0.48
CA ASP A 38 15.28 -14.81 0.32
C ASP A 38 15.45 -13.34 -0.06
N ALA A 39 15.39 -13.01 -1.35
CA ALA A 39 15.42 -11.63 -1.82
C ALA A 39 14.22 -10.82 -1.29
N ARG A 40 13.01 -11.39 -1.32
CA ARG A 40 11.82 -10.75 -0.71
C ARG A 40 11.98 -10.54 0.79
N SER A 41 12.50 -11.53 1.50
CA SER A 41 12.71 -11.44 2.94
C SER A 41 13.73 -10.34 3.27
N ALA A 42 14.84 -10.29 2.53
CA ALA A 42 15.85 -9.25 2.66
C ALA A 42 15.28 -7.87 2.36
N ALA A 43 14.47 -7.73 1.30
CA ALA A 43 13.81 -6.47 0.96
C ALA A 43 12.82 -6.01 2.03
N LEU A 44 12.06 -6.91 2.66
CA LEU A 44 11.18 -6.54 3.78
C LEU A 44 11.97 -6.10 5.02
N VAL A 45 13.13 -6.69 5.28
CA VAL A 45 14.03 -6.26 6.35
C VAL A 45 14.63 -4.88 6.03
N ALA A 46 15.11 -4.68 4.80
CA ALA A 46 15.62 -3.39 4.34
C ALA A 46 14.55 -2.29 4.43
N PHE A 47 13.33 -2.58 3.97
CA PHE A 47 12.18 -1.69 4.09
C PHE A 47 11.96 -1.28 5.56
N SER A 48 11.92 -2.25 6.47
CA SER A 48 11.75 -2.00 7.92
C SER A 48 12.79 -1.02 8.45
N GLN A 49 14.05 -1.22 8.07
CA GLN A 49 15.14 -0.34 8.47
C GLN A 49 15.04 1.05 7.85
N GLU A 50 14.70 1.14 6.56
CA GLU A 50 14.57 2.42 5.83
C GLU A 50 13.39 3.26 6.33
N PHE A 51 12.28 2.60 6.65
CA PHE A 51 11.12 3.27 7.22
C PHE A 51 11.40 3.76 8.65
N GLY A 52 12.20 3.01 9.41
CA GLY A 52 12.79 3.47 10.68
C GLY A 52 11.80 3.62 11.83
N VAL A 53 10.74 2.80 11.86
CA VAL A 53 9.73 2.81 12.94
C VAL A 53 9.88 1.60 13.84
N ASP A 54 9.99 1.86 15.14
CA ASP A 54 10.08 0.83 16.15
C ASP A 54 8.85 -0.08 16.18
N GLY A 55 9.11 -1.39 16.12
CA GLY A 55 8.06 -2.42 16.10
C GLY A 55 7.52 -2.77 14.71
N LEU A 56 8.00 -2.12 13.65
CA LEU A 56 7.62 -2.43 12.28
C LEU A 56 8.55 -3.51 11.70
N GLY A 57 8.26 -4.78 11.97
CA GLY A 57 9.02 -5.90 11.38
C GLY A 57 8.57 -6.25 9.95
N PRO A 58 9.29 -7.17 9.27
CA PRO A 58 8.91 -7.69 7.94
C PRO A 58 7.46 -8.17 7.84
N LYS A 59 6.96 -8.80 8.91
CA LYS A 59 5.58 -9.29 9.02
C LYS A 59 4.57 -8.14 9.07
N GLU A 60 4.87 -7.10 9.84
CA GLU A 60 4.00 -5.93 9.96
C GLU A 60 3.96 -5.13 8.65
N ILE A 61 5.09 -5.00 7.95
CA ILE A 61 5.15 -4.40 6.61
C ILE A 61 4.28 -5.19 5.64
N THR A 62 4.41 -6.52 5.62
CA THR A 62 3.60 -7.38 4.74
C THR A 62 2.11 -7.21 5.02
N ASN A 63 1.72 -7.20 6.31
CA ASN A 63 0.33 -6.95 6.70
C ASN A 63 -0.12 -5.54 6.30
N LYS A 64 0.75 -4.54 6.43
CA LYS A 64 0.45 -3.16 6.07
C LYS A 64 0.24 -2.99 4.57
N ILE A 65 1.09 -3.58 3.73
CA ILE A 65 0.93 -3.64 2.27
C ILE A 65 -0.42 -4.27 1.92
N LYS A 66 -0.76 -5.42 2.53
CA LYS A 66 -2.06 -6.08 2.31
C LYS A 66 -3.23 -5.17 2.66
N ASN A 67 -3.19 -4.54 3.83
CA ASN A 67 -4.24 -3.62 4.27
C ASN A 67 -4.37 -2.41 3.33
N LEU A 68 -3.25 -1.87 2.86
CA LEU A 68 -3.21 -0.74 1.93
C LEU A 68 -3.85 -1.11 0.59
N ARG A 69 -3.51 -2.28 0.03
CA ARG A 69 -4.13 -2.80 -1.21
C ARG A 69 -5.63 -3.01 -1.04
N THR A 70 -6.07 -3.59 0.09
CA THR A 70 -7.49 -3.75 0.39
C THR A 70 -8.21 -2.40 0.45
N GLN A 71 -7.62 -1.41 1.12
CA GLN A 71 -8.18 -0.05 1.18
C GLN A 71 -8.24 0.60 -0.20
N TYR A 72 -7.19 0.47 -1.02
CA TYR A 72 -7.17 0.96 -2.40
C TYR A 72 -8.29 0.33 -3.24
N HIS A 73 -8.45 -1.00 -3.19
CA HIS A 73 -9.52 -1.68 -3.93
C HIS A 73 -10.91 -1.29 -3.45
N ALA A 74 -11.12 -1.13 -2.14
CA ALA A 74 -12.39 -0.65 -1.59
C ALA A 74 -12.70 0.78 -2.06
N GLU A 75 -11.68 1.66 -2.06
CA GLU A 75 -11.83 3.03 -2.53
C GLU A 75 -12.11 3.07 -4.04
N ARG A 76 -11.37 2.30 -4.84
CA ARG A 76 -11.60 2.15 -6.29
C ARG A 76 -13.00 1.61 -6.59
N LYS A 77 -13.51 0.69 -5.76
CA LYS A 77 -14.88 0.20 -5.88
C LYS A 77 -15.90 1.31 -5.65
N LYS A 78 -15.75 2.15 -4.61
CA LYS A 78 -16.64 3.30 -4.39
C LYS A 78 -16.63 4.27 -5.57
N ILE A 79 -15.46 4.55 -6.14
CA ILE A 79 -15.33 5.39 -7.34
C ILE A 79 -16.13 4.76 -8.50
N LYS A 80 -15.92 3.46 -8.76
CA LYS A 80 -16.62 2.74 -9.83
C LYS A 80 -18.14 2.68 -9.61
N ASP A 81 -18.57 2.40 -8.39
CA ASP A 81 -19.98 2.34 -8.02
C ASP A 81 -20.65 3.73 -8.18
N SER A 82 -19.94 4.82 -7.83
CA SER A 82 -20.41 6.19 -8.08
C SER A 82 -20.59 6.55 -9.56
N MET A 83 -19.82 5.89 -10.45
CA MET A 83 -19.97 6.06 -11.91
C MET A 83 -21.08 5.18 -12.49
N SER A 84 -21.44 4.06 -11.85
CA SER A 84 -22.40 3.08 -12.39
C SER A 84 -23.85 3.40 -12.03
N THR A 85 -24.11 4.15 -10.96
CA THR A 85 -25.47 4.58 -10.62
C THR A 85 -25.85 5.73 -11.54
N GLY A 86 -26.76 5.47 -12.50
CA GLY A 86 -27.24 6.41 -13.52
C GLY A 86 -28.02 7.62 -13.00
N SER A 87 -27.50 8.32 -12.00
CA SER A 87 -27.96 9.64 -11.57
C SER A 87 -26.97 10.67 -12.11
N GLY A 88 -27.48 11.56 -12.96
CA GLY A 88 -26.70 12.47 -13.79
C GLY A 88 -25.57 13.21 -13.06
N THR A 89 -24.38 13.17 -13.67
CA THR A 89 -23.37 14.25 -13.79
C THR A 89 -22.96 15.09 -12.57
N ALA A 90 -23.37 14.81 -11.33
CA ALA A 90 -23.19 15.76 -10.24
C ALA A 90 -22.07 15.44 -9.24
N ASP A 91 -21.67 14.18 -9.03
CA ASP A 91 -20.61 13.91 -8.03
C ASP A 91 -19.91 12.57 -8.28
N ILE A 92 -18.99 12.54 -9.26
CA ILE A 92 -18.03 11.42 -9.36
C ILE A 92 -17.16 11.48 -8.12
N TYR A 93 -17.24 10.46 -7.27
CA TYR A 93 -16.42 10.37 -6.07
C TYR A 93 -14.95 10.32 -6.49
N LYS A 94 -14.17 11.33 -6.11
CA LYS A 94 -12.70 11.33 -6.23
C LYS A 94 -12.11 11.02 -4.86
N SER A 95 -11.21 10.04 -4.80
CA SER A 95 -10.53 9.73 -3.55
C SER A 95 -9.80 10.97 -3.03
N LYS A 96 -10.12 11.40 -1.82
CA LYS A 96 -9.43 12.52 -1.14
C LYS A 96 -8.09 12.11 -0.52
N LEU A 97 -7.70 10.86 -0.74
CA LEU A 97 -6.52 10.24 -0.15
C LEU A 97 -5.30 10.60 -0.99
N SER A 98 -4.42 11.45 -0.45
CA SER A 98 -3.19 11.88 -1.13
C SER A 98 -2.31 10.70 -1.57
N TRP A 99 -2.38 9.58 -0.86
CA TRP A 99 -1.62 8.36 -1.15
C TRP A 99 -2.29 7.45 -2.20
N TYR A 100 -3.57 7.66 -2.53
CA TYR A 100 -4.31 6.80 -3.47
C TYR A 100 -3.67 6.82 -4.86
N ASN A 101 -3.27 8.00 -5.34
CA ASN A 101 -2.62 8.16 -6.64
C ASN A 101 -1.27 7.43 -6.71
N LEU A 102 -0.57 7.29 -5.59
CA LEU A 102 0.70 6.55 -5.52
C LEU A 102 0.47 5.04 -5.64
N MET A 103 -0.67 4.56 -5.14
CA MET A 103 -1.06 3.15 -5.26
C MET A 103 -1.49 2.76 -6.67
N ASP A 104 -1.83 3.73 -7.53
CA ASP A 104 -2.19 3.48 -8.93
C ASP A 104 -1.00 3.04 -9.79
N PHE A 105 0.23 3.13 -9.26
CA PHE A 105 1.46 2.70 -9.92
C PHE A 105 1.70 1.19 -9.90
N PHE A 106 1.09 0.45 -8.95
CA PHE A 106 1.32 -0.98 -8.69
C PHE A 106 0.26 -1.87 -9.33
#